data_AF-K1V7H7-F1
#
_entry.id   AF-K1V7H7-F1
#
_cell.length_a   1.000
_cell.length_b   1.000
_cell.length_c   1.000
_cell.angle_alpha   90.00
_cell.angle_beta   90.00
_cell.angle_gamma   90.00
#
_symmetry.space_group_name_H-M   'P 1'
#
loop_
_entity.id
_entity.type
_entity.pdbx_description
1 polymer ?
#
loop_
_entity_poly.entity_id
_entity_poly.type
_entity_poly.pdbx_seq_one_letter_code
_entity_poly.pdbx_strand_id
1 'polypeptide(L)'
;MSIQIKDFGKTTAGQPVKVGILANDTIEVHILSYGATIQQLLVPDRKGSKVDVVLGYPTVQDYELNTCFLGAVVGRYANRIGGSKFTLYEEE
;
A
#
# COMPACT_ATOMS: atom_id res chain seq x y z
N MET A 1 -13.36 -3.09 -16.97
CA MET A 1 -12.19 -3.08 -16.05
C MET A 1 -10.95 -2.71 -16.83
N SER A 2 -10.13 -1.80 -16.32
CA SER A 2 -8.88 -1.34 -16.95
C SER A 2 -7.72 -1.36 -15.96
N ILE A 3 -6.51 -1.53 -16.48
CA ILE A 3 -5.27 -1.53 -15.71
C ILE A 3 -4.28 -0.57 -16.38
N GLN A 4 -3.68 0.33 -15.60
CA GLN A 4 -2.58 1.19 -16.03
C GLN A 4 -1.43 1.06 -15.03
N ILE A 5 -0.19 1.12 -15.50
CA ILE A 5 0.99 1.17 -14.64
C ILE A 5 1.77 2.43 -14.99
N LYS A 6 2.09 3.24 -13.97
CA LYS A 6 2.81 4.51 -14.12
C LYS A 6 3.98 4.56 -13.15
N ASP A 7 4.96 5.41 -13.44
CA ASP A 7 6.01 5.72 -12.47
C ASP A 7 5.40 6.62 -11.38
N PHE A 8 5.67 6.27 -10.11
CA PHE A 8 5.19 7.02 -8.95
C PHE A 8 6.33 7.80 -8.29
N GLY A 9 7.54 7.25 -8.31
CA GLY A 9 8.73 7.93 -7.79
C GLY A 9 9.90 6.97 -7.64
N LYS A 10 10.85 7.36 -6.79
CA LYS A 10 11.99 6.52 -6.41
C LYS A 10 12.16 6.57 -4.91
N THR A 11 12.65 5.50 -4.31
CA THR A 11 13.06 5.49 -2.90
C THR A 11 14.28 6.39 -2.70
N THR A 12 14.63 6.67 -1.44
CA THR A 12 15.85 7.41 -1.08
C THR A 12 17.11 6.70 -1.57
N ALA A 13 17.08 5.36 -1.63
CA ALA A 13 18.12 4.53 -2.23
C ALA A 13 18.11 4.52 -3.78
N GLY A 14 17.19 5.25 -4.41
CA GLY A 14 17.08 5.38 -5.87
C GLY A 14 16.29 4.26 -6.57
N GLN A 15 15.67 3.33 -5.83
CA GLN A 15 14.90 2.25 -6.41
C GLN A 15 13.59 2.79 -7.01
N PRO A 16 13.26 2.53 -8.29
CA PRO A 16 12.00 2.96 -8.87
C PRO A 16 10.80 2.29 -8.22
N VAL A 17 9.77 3.09 -7.95
CA VAL A 17 8.46 2.66 -7.47
C VAL A 17 7.41 3.02 -8.52
N LYS A 18 6.58 2.03 -8.85
CA LYS A 18 5.46 2.17 -9.77
C LYS A 18 4.14 2.18 -9.02
N VAL A 19 3.12 2.76 -9.63
CA VAL A 19 1.72 2.65 -9.20
C VAL A 19 0.93 1.89 -10.26
N GLY A 20 0.27 0.82 -9.84
CA GLY A 20 -0.74 0.11 -10.60
C GLY A 20 -2.12 0.71 -10.30
N ILE A 21 -2.77 1.25 -11.31
CA ILE A 21 -4.11 1.83 -11.25
C ILE A 21 -5.09 0.83 -11.84
N LEU A 22 -5.95 0.26 -11.00
CA LEU A 22 -7.00 -0.67 -11.40
C LEU A 22 -8.33 0.06 -11.28
N ALA A 23 -9.12 0.09 -12.35
CA ALA A 23 -10.41 0.76 -12.36
C ALA A 23 -11.51 -0.11 -12.96
N ASN A 24 -12.71 0.02 -12.42
CA ASN A 24 -13.96 -0.45 -13.02
C ASN A 24 -14.99 0.69 -13.02
N ASP A 25 -16.23 0.39 -13.35
CA ASP A 25 -17.29 1.40 -13.49
C ASP A 25 -17.65 2.11 -12.17
N THR A 26 -17.25 1.55 -11.04
CA THR A 26 -17.60 2.02 -9.70
C THR A 26 -16.42 2.50 -8.89
N ILE A 27 -15.28 1.80 -8.93
CA ILE A 27 -14.14 2.05 -8.05
C ILE A 27 -12.84 2.13 -8.83
N GLU A 28 -11.87 2.82 -8.25
CA GLU A 28 -10.50 2.89 -8.74
C GLU A 28 -9.53 2.78 -7.57
N VAL A 29 -8.56 1.88 -7.68
CA VAL A 29 -7.55 1.62 -6.65
C VAL A 29 -6.15 1.82 -7.22
N HIS A 30 -5.31 2.47 -6.43
CA HIS A 30 -3.90 2.74 -6.75
C HIS A 30 -3.03 1.92 -5.81
N ILE A 31 -2.23 1.02 -6.36
CA ILE A 31 -1.39 0.09 -5.60
C ILE A 31 0.07 0.33 -5.95
N LEU A 32 0.91 0.61 -4.96
CA LEU A 32 2.34 0.80 -5.15
C LEU A 32 3.06 -0.53 -5.27
N SER A 33 4.08 -0.58 -6.12
CA SER A 33 5.04 -1.70 -6.14
C SER A 33 5.88 -1.78 -4.87
N TYR A 34 5.86 -0.73 -4.04
CA TYR A 34 6.49 -0.67 -2.73
C TYR A 34 5.51 -1.20 -1.67
N GLY A 35 5.85 -2.34 -1.06
CA GLY A 35 5.04 -2.96 0.00
C GLY A 35 3.63 -3.40 -0.43
N ALA A 36 3.37 -3.49 -1.75
CA ALA A 36 2.03 -3.71 -2.32
C ALA A 36 0.97 -2.77 -1.70
N THR A 37 1.38 -1.53 -1.44
CA THR A 37 0.63 -0.57 -0.62
C THR A 37 -0.58 -0.01 -1.36
N ILE A 38 -1.76 -0.05 -0.76
CA ILE A 38 -2.93 0.70 -1.25
C ILE A 38 -2.68 2.18 -0.94
N GLN A 39 -2.43 2.98 -1.98
CA GLN A 39 -2.12 4.40 -1.85
C GLN A 39 -3.36 5.30 -2.03
N GLN A 40 -4.32 4.90 -2.86
CA GLN A 40 -5.64 5.54 -2.97
C GLN A 40 -6.72 4.51 -3.25
N LEU A 41 -7.93 4.80 -2.79
CA LEU A 41 -9.14 4.06 -3.12
C LEU A 41 -10.27 5.05 -3.37
N LEU A 42 -10.58 5.28 -4.64
CA LEU A 42 -11.62 6.22 -5.07
C LEU A 42 -12.96 5.51 -5.18
N VAL A 43 -13.95 5.96 -4.41
CA VAL A 43 -15.30 5.40 -4.34
C VAL A 43 -16.33 6.54 -4.51
N PRO A 44 -17.43 6.34 -5.27
CA PRO A 44 -18.47 7.34 -5.41
C PRO A 44 -19.21 7.60 -4.09
N ASP A 45 -19.39 8.87 -3.77
CA ASP A 45 -20.30 9.31 -2.70
C ASP A 45 -21.78 9.22 -3.14
N ARG A 46 -22.70 9.68 -2.29
CA ARG A 46 -24.15 9.70 -2.59
C ARG A 46 -24.51 10.49 -3.86
N LYS A 47 -23.66 11.41 -4.31
CA LYS A 47 -23.86 12.22 -5.52
C LYS A 47 -23.11 11.64 -6.73
N GLY A 48 -22.44 10.50 -6.59
CA GLY A 48 -21.61 9.89 -7.63
C GLY A 48 -20.21 10.51 -7.77
N SER A 49 -19.83 11.45 -6.90
CA SER A 49 -18.49 12.04 -6.92
C SER A 49 -17.48 11.09 -6.29
N LYS A 50 -16.39 10.79 -6.99
CA LYS A 50 -15.33 9.93 -6.46
C LYS A 50 -14.61 10.62 -5.30
N VAL A 51 -14.48 9.92 -4.17
CA VAL A 51 -13.77 10.36 -2.96
C VAL A 51 -12.73 9.32 -2.60
N ASP A 52 -11.52 9.75 -2.22
CA ASP A 52 -10.50 8.87 -1.66
C ASP A 52 -10.87 8.50 -0.22
N VAL A 53 -11.07 7.21 0.04
CA VAL A 53 -11.58 6.72 1.33
C VAL A 53 -10.50 6.09 2.21
N VAL A 54 -9.24 6.10 1.78
CA VAL A 54 -8.10 5.60 2.56
C VAL A 54 -7.14 6.74 2.93
N LEU A 55 -6.40 6.55 4.02
CA LEU A 55 -5.27 7.42 4.32
C LEU A 55 -4.06 6.95 3.52
N GLY A 56 -3.34 7.91 2.94
CA GLY A 56 -2.14 7.66 2.17
C GLY A 56 -1.25 8.89 2.10
N TYR A 57 -0.07 8.71 1.51
CA TYR A 57 0.91 9.78 1.31
C TYR A 57 1.09 10.11 -0.18
N PRO A 58 1.54 11.34 -0.49
CA PRO A 58 1.75 11.77 -1.87
C PRO A 58 3.07 11.29 -2.48
N THR A 59 4.08 10.92 -1.70
CA THR A 59 5.41 10.55 -2.24
C THR A 59 5.93 9.21 -1.72
N VAL A 60 6.88 8.60 -2.44
CA VAL A 60 7.57 7.36 -2.01
C VAL A 60 8.32 7.58 -0.70
N GLN A 61 8.96 8.74 -0.53
CA GLN A 61 9.73 9.10 0.65
C GLN A 61 8.87 9.11 1.91
N ASP A 62 7.64 9.62 1.81
CA ASP A 62 6.70 9.60 2.93
C ASP A 62 6.32 8.17 3.32
N TYR A 63 6.22 7.26 2.34
CA TYR A 63 6.02 5.83 2.59
C TYR A 63 7.24 5.14 3.21
N GLU A 64 8.47 5.61 2.93
CA GLU A 64 9.68 5.11 3.62
C GLU A 64 9.69 5.51 5.10
N LEU A 65 9.06 6.64 5.45
CA LEU A 65 8.92 7.13 6.81
C LEU A 65 7.65 6.64 7.53
N ASN A 66 6.82 5.83 6.85
CA ASN A 66 5.48 5.44 7.29
C ASN A 66 5.50 4.63 8.59
N THR A 67 5.40 5.31 9.73
CA THR A 67 5.34 4.69 11.07
C THR A 67 4.03 3.98 11.36
N CYS A 68 2.99 4.25 10.57
CA CYS A 68 1.64 3.73 10.76
C CYS A 68 1.28 2.56 9.83
N PHE A 69 2.19 2.14 8.95
CA PHE A 69 1.98 1.05 7.99
C PHE A 69 0.73 1.24 7.10
N LEU A 70 0.35 2.49 6.81
CA LEU A 70 -0.85 2.82 6.02
C LEU A 70 -0.89 2.06 4.69
N GLY A 71 -1.95 1.29 4.49
CA GLY A 71 -2.23 0.55 3.25
C GLY A 71 -1.26 -0.58 2.90
N ALA A 72 -0.19 -0.77 3.67
CA ALA A 72 0.89 -1.70 3.34
C ALA A 72 0.51 -3.16 3.63
N VAL A 73 1.07 -4.07 2.84
CA VAL A 73 1.04 -5.51 3.17
C VAL A 73 2.06 -5.77 4.28
N VAL A 74 1.60 -6.31 5.40
CA VAL A 74 2.44 -6.62 6.58
C VAL A 74 2.81 -8.09 6.59
N GLY A 75 4.11 -8.39 6.76
CA GLY A 75 4.62 -9.76 6.81
C GLY A 75 6.08 -9.86 7.27
N ARG A 76 6.64 -11.05 7.48
CA ARG A 76 6.03 -12.39 7.27
C ARG A 76 5.01 -12.82 8.33
N TYR A 77 5.01 -12.15 9.49
CA TYR A 77 4.02 -12.35 10.54
C TYR A 77 3.48 -10.98 10.92
N ALA A 78 2.16 -10.81 10.85
CA ALA A 78 1.53 -9.55 11.23
C ALA A 78 1.30 -9.52 12.74
N ASN A 79 1.44 -8.32 13.32
CA ASN A 79 1.30 -8.08 14.77
C ASN A 79 2.47 -8.66 15.60
N ARG A 80 2.23 -8.92 16.89
CA ARG A 80 3.28 -9.17 17.89
C ARG A 80 3.56 -10.65 18.08
N ILE A 81 4.84 -10.96 18.23
CA ILE A 81 5.33 -12.23 18.77
C ILE A 81 5.78 -11.97 20.21
N GLY A 82 5.21 -12.71 21.16
CA GLY A 82 5.54 -12.56 22.59
C GLY A 82 7.02 -12.81 22.85
N GLY A 83 7.67 -11.95 23.63
CA GLY A 83 9.11 -12.07 23.91
C GLY A 83 10.02 -12.00 22.68
N SER A 84 9.51 -11.56 21.52
CA SER A 84 10.23 -11.56 20.24
C SER A 84 10.78 -12.93 19.83
N LYS A 85 10.18 -14.02 20.31
CA LYS A 85 10.65 -15.39 20.09
C LYS A 85 9.49 -16.38 19.95
N PHE A 86 9.69 -17.39 19.11
CA PHE A 86 8.84 -18.58 19.03
C PHE A 86 9.71 -19.77 18.60
N THR A 87 9.35 -20.97 19.03
CA THR A 87 10.01 -22.21 18.62
C THR A 87 9.41 -22.69 17.30
N LEU A 88 10.25 -23.12 16.36
CA LEU A 88 9.82 -23.70 15.10
C LEU A 88 10.50 -25.05 14.90
N TYR A 89 9.74 -26.12 14.66
CA TYR A 89 10.26 -27.49 14.48
C TYR A 89 11.13 -28.00 15.63
N GLU A 90 10.81 -27.63 16.88
CA GLU A 90 11.57 -28.02 18.08
C GLU A 90 12.98 -27.42 18.18
N GLU A 91 13.36 -26.51 17.28
CA GLU A 91 14.56 -25.68 17.39
C GLU A 91 14.18 -24.27 17.89
N GLU A 92 14.93 -23.80 18.89
CA GLU A 92 14.75 -22.47 19.50
C GLU A 92 15.34 -21.33 18.66
#